data_AF-A0A3M8QUI4-F1
#
_entry.id   AF-A0A3M8QUI4-F1
#
_cell.length_a   1.000
_cell.length_b   1.000
_cell.length_c   1.000
_cell.angle_alpha   90.00
_cell.angle_beta   90.00
_cell.angle_gamma   90.00
#
_symmetry.space_group_name_H-M   'P 1'
#
loop_
_entity.id
_entity.type
_entity.pdbx_description
1 polymer ?
#
loop_
_entity_poly.entity_id
_entity_poly.type
_entity_poly.pdbx_seq_one_letter_code
_entity_poly.pdbx_strand_id
1 'polypeptide(L)'
;MLSRVAENLYWMARYLERTEDMARLINATTLLLLDLPPGARFGWDILLQVAGVSELYREHYGPPEETRIMRFLIADERNPSAVLSCIHQARENSRTFRDVLPAEFWERINALFLFGRDHASASAANRHDRYAFLNELIARRHALVGLLVGSMSQDTAYQFVKLGRNMDRADMTTRIVDVTTAVILPQRDSLREAVGESLWLGVLRAMSAFEMYRRHVSVQVRGNQVVNFLLKNGKFPRTVKHCLGEMEVALALLPNSGGPLDMVRRARKRLDALRFDDLSPALLHEYLDQAQKDLGTIHHAIHHEYFDHLAGNRQAGFYAEPRRNPQPEGHHVSTQFQQSFRETSP
;
A
#
# COMPACT_ATOMS: atom_id res chain seq x y z
N MET A 1 2.30 27.08 13.06
CA MET A 1 2.55 25.92 13.95
C MET A 1 1.55 24.79 13.67
N LEU A 2 0.24 25.07 13.58
CA LEU A 2 -0.82 24.10 13.25
C LEU A 2 -0.60 23.30 11.94
N SER A 3 -0.13 23.95 10.88
CA SER A 3 0.11 23.30 9.57
C SER A 3 1.14 22.15 9.64
N ARG A 4 2.21 22.29 10.43
CA ARG A 4 3.22 21.22 10.61
C ARG A 4 2.70 20.06 11.46
N VAL A 5 1.84 20.35 12.45
CA VAL A 5 1.19 19.30 13.25
C VAL A 5 0.32 18.44 12.34
N ALA A 6 -0.51 19.08 11.52
CA ALA A 6 -1.39 18.41 10.56
C ALA A 6 -0.60 17.54 9.57
N GLU A 7 0.46 18.08 8.97
CA GLU A 7 1.34 17.36 8.05
C GLU A 7 1.96 16.13 8.72
N ASN A 8 2.53 16.30 9.92
CA ASN A 8 3.15 15.20 10.65
C ASN A 8 2.13 14.11 11.02
N LEU A 9 0.93 14.46 11.47
CA LEU A 9 -0.12 13.49 11.79
C LEU A 9 -0.58 12.71 10.56
N TYR A 10 -0.73 13.41 9.43
CA TYR A 10 -1.08 12.83 8.14
C TYR A 10 -0.02 11.81 7.71
N TRP A 11 1.26 12.20 7.69
CA TRP A 11 2.35 11.31 7.29
C TRP A 11 2.60 10.18 8.27
N MET A 12 2.51 10.43 9.59
CA MET A 12 2.59 9.39 10.61
C MET A 12 1.55 8.28 10.34
N ALA A 13 0.30 8.65 10.08
CA ALA A 13 -0.75 7.67 9.80
C ALA A 13 -0.49 6.88 8.51
N ARG A 14 0.03 7.54 7.46
CA ARG A 14 0.43 6.88 6.21
C ARG A 14 1.53 5.86 6.44
N TYR A 15 2.62 6.26 7.10
CA TYR A 15 3.73 5.35 7.38
C TYR A 15 3.32 4.16 8.24
N LEU A 16 2.44 4.35 9.23
CA LEU A 16 1.90 3.24 10.02
C LEU A 16 1.06 2.26 9.19
N GLU A 17 0.25 2.74 8.25
CA GLU A 17 -0.49 1.83 7.33
C GLU A 17 0.46 1.12 6.38
N ARG A 18 1.43 1.83 5.77
CA ARG A 18 2.43 1.24 4.87
C ARG A 18 3.23 0.11 5.52
N THR A 19 3.61 0.31 6.78
CA THR A 19 4.27 -0.72 7.60
C THR A 19 3.42 -2.00 7.69
N GLU A 20 2.12 -1.89 7.98
CA GLU A 20 1.23 -3.05 8.05
C GLU A 20 1.00 -3.68 6.67
N ASP A 21 0.75 -2.87 5.65
CA ASP A 21 0.43 -3.35 4.32
C ASP A 21 1.61 -4.09 3.68
N MET A 22 2.83 -3.58 3.86
CA MET A 22 4.04 -4.28 3.41
C MET A 22 4.27 -5.59 4.17
N ALA A 23 4.10 -5.58 5.50
CA ALA A 23 4.24 -6.78 6.33
C ALA A 23 3.24 -7.87 5.91
N ARG A 24 1.98 -7.51 5.70
CA ARG A 24 0.94 -8.43 5.24
C ARG A 24 1.19 -8.93 3.83
N LEU A 25 1.63 -8.05 2.93
CA LEU A 25 1.93 -8.41 1.55
C LEU A 25 3.09 -9.41 1.47
N ILE A 26 4.17 -9.19 2.24
CA ILE A 26 5.29 -10.14 2.34
C ILE A 26 4.81 -11.49 2.86
N ASN A 27 4.02 -11.52 3.94
CA ASN A 27 3.49 -12.75 4.50
C ASN A 27 2.57 -13.50 3.52
N ALA A 28 1.64 -12.80 2.88
CA ALA A 28 0.74 -13.39 1.89
C ALA A 28 1.47 -13.93 0.66
N THR A 29 2.47 -13.18 0.17
CA THR A 29 3.32 -13.59 -0.95
C THR A 29 4.17 -14.81 -0.58
N THR A 30 4.67 -14.87 0.66
CA THR A 30 5.42 -16.02 1.17
C THR A 30 4.57 -17.29 1.15
N LEU A 31 3.33 -17.22 1.63
CA LEU A 31 2.41 -18.37 1.62
C LEU A 31 2.05 -18.79 0.20
N LEU A 32 1.73 -17.83 -0.67
CA LEU A 32 1.42 -18.10 -2.07
C LEU A 32 2.58 -18.82 -2.80
N LEU A 33 3.82 -18.38 -2.57
CA LEU A 33 5.02 -19.00 -3.14
C LEU A 33 5.33 -20.40 -2.62
N LEU A 34 4.83 -20.77 -1.43
CA LEU A 34 4.93 -22.14 -0.92
C LEU A 34 3.90 -23.07 -1.58
N ASP A 35 2.75 -22.52 -1.99
CA ASP A 35 1.61 -23.26 -2.55
C ASP A 35 1.59 -23.28 -4.09
N LEU A 36 2.52 -22.58 -4.75
CA LEU A 36 2.54 -22.42 -6.21
C LEU A 36 2.98 -23.72 -6.92
N PRO A 37 2.21 -24.24 -7.89
CA PRO A 37 2.58 -25.42 -8.65
C PRO A 37 3.75 -25.14 -9.61
N PRO A 38 4.51 -26.18 -10.02
CA PRO A 38 5.56 -26.05 -11.02
C PRO A 38 5.06 -25.42 -12.32
N GLY A 39 5.78 -24.42 -12.84
CA GLY A 39 5.48 -23.75 -14.13
C GLY A 39 4.72 -22.43 -14.04
N ALA A 40 4.28 -22.01 -12.86
CA ALA A 40 3.76 -20.65 -12.65
C ALA A 40 4.91 -19.63 -12.55
N ARG A 41 4.80 -18.49 -13.26
CA ARG A 41 5.78 -17.40 -13.24
C ARG A 41 5.32 -16.31 -12.29
N PHE A 42 5.53 -16.53 -11.00
CA PHE A 42 5.23 -15.59 -9.93
C PHE A 42 6.43 -15.53 -8.98
N GLY A 43 6.94 -14.34 -8.70
CA GLY A 43 8.19 -14.14 -7.97
C GLY A 43 8.09 -13.07 -6.90
N TRP A 44 9.15 -12.97 -6.11
CA TRP A 44 9.30 -11.96 -5.07
C TRP A 44 9.36 -10.52 -5.62
N ASP A 45 9.66 -10.35 -6.90
CA ASP A 45 9.75 -9.06 -7.58
C ASP A 45 8.42 -8.29 -7.59
N ILE A 46 7.29 -8.99 -7.48
CA ILE A 46 5.96 -8.38 -7.34
C ILE A 46 5.88 -7.45 -6.12
N LEU A 47 6.61 -7.78 -5.05
CA LEU A 47 6.69 -6.91 -3.88
C LEU A 47 7.33 -5.55 -4.22
N LEU A 48 8.37 -5.56 -5.05
CA LEU A 48 9.06 -4.34 -5.51
C LEU A 48 8.18 -3.51 -6.44
N GLN A 49 7.37 -4.18 -7.28
CA GLN A 49 6.42 -3.53 -8.19
C GLN A 49 5.31 -2.83 -7.40
N VAL A 50 4.65 -3.54 -6.47
CA VAL A 50 3.60 -2.96 -5.61
C VAL A 50 4.16 -1.79 -4.78
N ALA A 51 5.33 -1.95 -4.17
CA ALA A 51 5.98 -0.90 -3.41
C ALA A 51 6.46 0.29 -4.26
N GLY A 52 6.54 0.15 -5.59
CA GLY A 52 7.03 1.19 -6.49
C GLY A 52 8.53 1.47 -6.37
N VAL A 53 9.33 0.48 -5.97
CA VAL A 53 10.77 0.62 -5.66
C VAL A 53 11.67 -0.28 -6.51
N SER A 54 11.16 -0.74 -7.65
CA SER A 54 11.89 -1.65 -8.55
C SER A 54 13.19 -1.05 -9.09
N GLU A 55 13.20 0.24 -9.44
CA GLU A 55 14.41 0.91 -9.94
C GLU A 55 15.46 1.09 -8.84
N LEU A 56 15.03 1.63 -7.69
CA LEU A 56 15.89 1.82 -6.52
C LEU A 56 16.53 0.49 -6.04
N TYR A 57 15.79 -0.61 -6.12
CA TYR A 57 16.35 -1.93 -5.84
C TYR A 57 17.45 -2.30 -6.85
N ARG A 58 17.20 -2.10 -8.14
CA ARG A 58 18.11 -2.46 -9.24
C ARG A 58 19.44 -1.70 -9.13
N GLU A 59 19.39 -0.42 -8.77
CA GLU A 59 20.56 0.44 -8.55
C GLU A 59 21.52 -0.12 -7.47
N HIS A 60 21.01 -0.89 -6.50
CA HIS A 60 21.78 -1.31 -5.33
C HIS A 60 21.99 -2.81 -5.15
N TYR A 61 21.14 -3.66 -5.75
CA TYR A 61 21.11 -5.11 -5.46
C TYR A 61 21.25 -6.02 -6.68
N GLY A 62 21.12 -5.49 -7.90
CA GLY A 62 21.20 -6.27 -9.13
C GLY A 62 19.98 -7.19 -9.33
N PRO A 63 20.15 -8.44 -9.81
CA PRO A 63 19.04 -9.37 -10.07
C PRO A 63 18.15 -9.61 -8.82
N PRO A 64 16.83 -9.79 -9.01
CA PRO A 64 15.90 -10.06 -7.91
C PRO A 64 16.16 -11.45 -7.31
N GLU A 65 16.45 -11.49 -6.01
CA GLU A 65 16.62 -12.71 -5.22
C GLU A 65 15.86 -12.52 -3.89
N GLU A 66 15.24 -13.57 -3.36
CA GLU A 66 14.42 -13.49 -2.14
C GLU A 66 15.13 -12.74 -1.01
N THR A 67 16.30 -13.23 -0.58
CA THR A 67 17.02 -12.67 0.57
C THR A 67 17.38 -11.20 0.39
N ARG A 68 17.73 -10.80 -0.84
CA ARG A 68 18.05 -9.40 -1.18
C ARG A 68 16.81 -8.52 -1.15
N ILE A 69 15.71 -8.99 -1.73
CA ILE A 69 14.41 -8.30 -1.72
C ILE A 69 13.92 -8.12 -0.28
N MET A 70 14.00 -9.16 0.55
CA MET A 70 13.59 -9.08 1.95
C MET A 70 14.44 -8.09 2.72
N ARG A 71 15.77 -8.13 2.56
CA ARG A 71 16.65 -7.15 3.20
C ARG A 71 16.29 -5.71 2.78
N PHE A 72 16.05 -5.50 1.49
CA PHE A 72 15.71 -4.19 0.93
C PHE A 72 14.34 -3.67 1.38
N LEU A 73 13.32 -4.53 1.47
CA LEU A 73 11.96 -4.15 1.85
C LEU A 73 11.76 -4.08 3.36
N ILE A 74 12.56 -4.79 4.15
CA ILE A 74 12.37 -4.85 5.61
C ILE A 74 13.28 -3.87 6.34
N ALA A 75 14.58 -3.83 6.00
CA ALA A 75 15.60 -3.25 6.87
C ALA A 75 16.49 -2.18 6.23
N ASP A 76 16.49 -2.03 4.90
CA ASP A 76 17.41 -1.12 4.22
C ASP A 76 16.95 0.35 4.30
N GLU A 77 17.75 1.18 4.97
CA GLU A 77 17.50 2.62 5.12
C GLU A 77 17.55 3.39 3.80
N ARG A 78 18.23 2.85 2.77
CA ARG A 78 18.22 3.44 1.42
C ARG A 78 16.82 3.39 0.79
N ASN A 79 15.98 2.46 1.24
CA ASN A 79 14.59 2.37 0.83
C ASN A 79 13.70 3.12 1.84
N PRO A 80 13.16 4.30 1.48
CA PRO A 80 12.25 5.04 2.37
C PRO A 80 10.93 4.32 2.61
N SER A 81 10.56 3.38 1.74
CA SER A 81 9.37 2.53 1.85
C SER A 81 9.64 1.21 2.58
N ALA A 82 10.87 0.97 3.06
CA ALA A 82 11.14 -0.22 3.87
C ALA A 82 10.31 -0.19 5.16
N VAL A 83 9.99 -1.37 5.68
CA VAL A 83 9.19 -1.54 6.91
C VAL A 83 9.81 -0.77 8.08
N LEU A 84 11.12 -0.92 8.31
CA LEU A 84 11.83 -0.22 9.37
C LEU A 84 11.90 1.30 9.12
N SER A 85 12.16 1.73 7.89
CA SER A 85 12.15 3.14 7.50
C SER A 85 10.79 3.80 7.77
N CYS A 86 9.69 3.15 7.42
CA CYS A 86 8.34 3.65 7.69
C CYS A 86 8.07 3.80 9.19
N ILE A 87 8.45 2.80 10.01
CA ILE A 87 8.30 2.89 11.47
C ILE A 87 9.12 4.05 12.03
N HIS A 88 10.36 4.21 11.56
CA HIS A 88 11.22 5.31 11.95
C HIS A 88 10.59 6.67 11.62
N GLN A 89 10.07 6.83 10.40
CA GLN A 89 9.42 8.08 9.98
C GLN A 89 8.12 8.35 10.74
N ALA A 90 7.31 7.32 11.02
CA ALA A 90 6.12 7.47 11.85
C ALA A 90 6.48 7.95 13.27
N ARG A 91 7.53 7.36 13.86
CA ARG A 91 8.06 7.77 15.16
C ARG A 91 8.54 9.22 15.12
N GLU A 92 9.35 9.61 14.15
CA GLU A 92 9.86 10.99 14.07
C GLU A 92 8.75 12.02 13.88
N ASN A 93 7.74 11.72 13.06
CA ASN A 93 6.58 12.59 12.88
C ASN A 93 5.78 12.79 14.18
N SER A 94 5.73 11.78 15.05
CA SER A 94 5.07 11.87 16.35
C SER A 94 5.88 12.62 17.44
N ARG A 95 7.20 12.81 17.22
CA ARG A 95 8.12 13.28 18.27
C ARG A 95 7.82 14.71 18.74
N THR A 96 7.41 15.58 17.82
CA THR A 96 7.32 17.02 18.04
C THR A 96 5.99 17.49 18.63
N PHE A 97 4.97 16.64 18.71
CA PHE A 97 3.59 17.03 19.08
C PHE A 97 2.91 16.00 20.00
N ARG A 98 3.59 15.66 21.09
CA ARG A 98 3.14 14.67 22.07
C ARG A 98 1.92 15.11 22.88
N ASP A 99 1.67 16.40 22.92
CA ASP A 99 0.51 17.06 23.53
C ASP A 99 -0.79 16.86 22.74
N VAL A 100 -0.69 16.50 21.46
CA VAL A 100 -1.85 16.24 20.58
C VAL A 100 -2.24 14.76 20.57
N LEU A 101 -1.29 13.87 20.83
CA LEU A 101 -1.49 12.43 20.82
C LEU A 101 -1.75 11.90 22.24
N PRO A 102 -2.38 10.73 22.40
CA PRO A 102 -2.46 10.07 23.70
C PRO A 102 -1.06 9.89 24.31
N ALA A 103 -0.91 10.13 25.62
CA ALA A 103 0.40 10.15 26.28
C ALA A 103 1.23 8.87 26.04
N GLU A 104 0.58 7.71 26.06
CA GLU A 104 1.21 6.39 25.84
C GLU A 104 1.63 6.15 24.38
N PHE A 105 1.16 6.96 23.42
CA PHE A 105 1.42 6.73 22.00
C PHE A 105 2.92 6.77 21.70
N TRP A 106 3.62 7.75 22.27
CA TRP A 106 5.07 7.91 22.09
C TRP A 106 5.84 6.68 22.57
N GLU A 107 5.50 6.17 23.75
CA GLU A 107 6.17 5.00 24.32
C GLU A 107 5.95 3.76 23.45
N ARG A 108 4.71 3.56 22.98
CA ARG A 108 4.34 2.42 22.15
C ARG A 108 4.99 2.47 20.75
N ILE A 109 5.04 3.63 20.10
CA ILE A 109 5.67 3.76 18.78
C ILE A 109 7.20 3.67 18.89
N ASN A 110 7.78 4.17 19.98
CA ASN A 110 9.18 3.97 20.27
C ASN A 110 9.52 2.50 20.53
N ALA A 111 8.69 1.78 21.30
CA ALA A 111 8.85 0.34 21.51
C ALA A 111 8.72 -0.46 20.21
N LEU A 112 7.80 -0.09 19.31
CA LEU A 112 7.70 -0.67 17.97
C LEU A 112 8.96 -0.44 17.14
N PHE A 113 9.52 0.78 17.17
CA PHE A 113 10.77 1.08 16.47
C PHE A 113 11.95 0.28 17.02
N LEU A 114 12.12 0.20 18.34
CA LEU A 114 13.20 -0.58 18.96
C LEU A 114 13.08 -2.07 18.60
N PHE A 115 11.88 -2.63 18.69
CA PHE A 115 11.61 -4.00 18.23
C PHE A 115 11.99 -4.20 16.74
N GLY A 116 11.57 -3.27 15.88
CA GLY A 116 11.92 -3.30 14.46
C GLY A 116 13.43 -3.29 14.24
N ARG A 117 14.13 -2.33 14.85
CA ARG A 117 15.58 -2.17 14.74
C ARG A 117 16.34 -3.42 15.19
N ASP A 118 15.93 -4.02 16.30
CA ASP A 118 16.66 -5.11 16.94
C ASP A 118 16.45 -6.45 16.20
N HIS A 119 15.36 -6.62 15.45
CA HIS A 119 15.02 -7.89 14.79
C HIS A 119 15.02 -7.86 13.24
N ALA A 120 14.78 -6.71 12.59
CA ALA A 120 14.54 -6.62 11.14
C ALA A 120 15.61 -7.30 10.27
N SER A 121 16.90 -7.08 10.58
CA SER A 121 18.01 -7.63 9.80
C SER A 121 18.08 -9.17 9.90
N ALA A 122 17.96 -9.71 11.12
CA ALA A 122 17.98 -11.15 11.36
C ALA A 122 16.75 -11.83 10.73
N SER A 123 15.58 -11.22 10.87
CA SER A 123 14.31 -11.75 10.35
C SER A 123 14.25 -11.74 8.82
N ALA A 124 15.06 -10.96 8.10
CA ALA A 124 15.10 -11.00 6.64
C ALA A 124 15.76 -12.28 6.07
N ALA A 125 16.50 -13.03 6.89
CA ALA A 125 17.35 -14.13 6.43
C ALA A 125 16.59 -15.43 6.10
N ASN A 126 15.49 -15.73 6.80
CA ASN A 126 14.70 -16.94 6.55
C ASN A 126 13.19 -16.69 6.70
N ARG A 127 12.38 -17.56 6.08
CA ARG A 127 10.93 -17.37 5.98
C ARG A 127 10.19 -17.49 7.32
N HIS A 128 10.66 -18.36 8.23
CA HIS A 128 10.01 -18.60 9.52
C HIS A 128 10.13 -17.39 10.44
N ASP A 129 11.36 -16.93 10.66
CA ASP A 129 11.63 -15.77 11.52
C ASP A 129 11.02 -14.49 10.93
N ARG A 130 11.03 -14.36 9.59
CA ARG A 130 10.34 -13.28 8.88
C ARG A 130 8.86 -13.24 9.21
N TYR A 131 8.19 -14.38 9.12
CA TYR A 131 6.75 -14.47 9.37
C TYR A 131 6.41 -14.12 10.82
N ALA A 132 7.17 -14.64 11.78
CA ALA A 132 7.00 -14.35 13.20
C ALA A 132 7.20 -12.85 13.51
N PHE A 133 8.29 -12.27 13.02
CA PHE A 133 8.61 -10.86 13.17
C PHE A 133 7.53 -9.95 12.59
N LEU A 134 7.09 -10.21 11.35
CA LEU A 134 6.09 -9.37 10.68
C LEU A 134 4.72 -9.45 11.37
N ASN A 135 4.33 -10.60 11.92
CA ASN A 135 3.07 -10.71 12.66
C ASN A 135 3.12 -9.99 14.01
N GLU A 136 4.22 -10.08 14.74
CA GLU A 136 4.42 -9.35 15.99
C GLU A 136 4.41 -7.83 15.75
N LEU A 137 5.05 -7.39 14.66
CA LEU A 137 5.03 -6.00 14.20
C LEU A 137 3.61 -5.52 13.87
N ILE A 138 2.82 -6.33 13.16
CA ILE A 138 1.41 -6.04 12.87
C ILE A 138 0.60 -5.92 14.17
N ALA A 139 0.79 -6.82 15.13
CA ALA A 139 0.07 -6.80 16.41
C ALA A 139 0.38 -5.52 17.22
N ARG A 140 1.65 -5.13 17.30
CA ARG A 140 2.08 -3.88 17.95
C ARG A 140 1.51 -2.64 17.26
N ARG A 141 1.48 -2.66 15.92
CA ARG A 141 0.87 -1.60 15.12
C ARG A 141 -0.64 -1.53 15.35
N HIS A 142 -1.34 -2.66 15.47
CA HIS A 142 -2.77 -2.70 15.80
C HIS A 142 -3.06 -2.07 17.17
N ALA A 143 -2.21 -2.33 18.17
CA ALA A 143 -2.34 -1.69 19.48
C ALA A 143 -2.22 -0.16 19.40
N LEU A 144 -1.29 0.35 18.57
CA LEU A 144 -1.16 1.80 18.32
C LEU A 144 -2.41 2.39 17.67
N VAL A 145 -2.95 1.74 16.64
CA VAL A 145 -4.18 2.21 15.98
C VAL A 145 -5.38 2.12 16.91
N GLY A 146 -5.48 1.08 17.72
CA GLY A 146 -6.50 0.93 18.75
C GLY A 146 -6.47 2.09 19.74
N LEU A 147 -5.28 2.48 20.21
CA LEU A 147 -5.08 3.64 21.08
C LEU A 147 -5.54 4.94 20.42
N LEU A 148 -5.15 5.19 19.16
CA LEU A 148 -5.57 6.39 18.43
C LEU A 148 -7.09 6.47 18.27
N VAL A 149 -7.74 5.35 17.91
CA VAL A 149 -9.18 5.30 17.70
C VAL A 149 -9.96 5.40 19.03
N GLY A 150 -9.44 4.79 20.10
CA GLY A 150 -10.13 4.71 21.38
C GLY A 150 -9.92 5.92 22.31
N SER A 151 -8.87 6.72 22.08
CA SER A 151 -8.46 7.74 23.06
C SER A 151 -8.27 9.15 22.49
N MET A 152 -8.39 9.35 21.17
CA MET A 152 -8.39 10.70 20.59
C MET A 152 -9.81 11.23 20.44
N SER A 153 -9.98 12.52 20.73
CA SER A 153 -11.17 13.27 20.32
C SER A 153 -11.26 13.33 18.79
N GLN A 154 -12.47 13.35 18.24
CA GLN A 154 -12.71 13.43 16.78
C GLN A 154 -12.49 14.84 16.21
N ASP A 155 -11.49 15.56 16.73
CA ASP A 155 -11.15 16.93 16.35
C ASP A 155 -10.30 16.99 15.06
N THR A 156 -9.87 18.19 14.69
CA THR A 156 -9.02 18.48 13.52
C THR A 156 -7.79 17.56 13.45
N ALA A 157 -7.11 17.30 14.56
CA ALA A 157 -5.91 16.47 14.57
C ALA A 157 -6.24 15.02 14.19
N TYR A 158 -7.33 14.48 14.74
CA TYR A 158 -7.80 13.15 14.38
C TYR A 158 -8.23 13.05 12.91
N GLN A 159 -8.83 14.11 12.34
CA GLN A 159 -9.19 14.11 10.92
C GLN A 159 -7.95 13.97 10.02
N PHE A 160 -6.81 14.60 10.34
CA PHE A 160 -5.56 14.38 9.57
C PHE A 160 -5.02 12.95 9.70
N VAL A 161 -5.14 12.33 10.88
CA VAL A 161 -4.83 10.89 11.06
C VAL A 161 -5.74 10.03 10.18
N LYS A 162 -7.05 10.32 10.14
CA LYS A 162 -7.99 9.62 9.25
C LYS A 162 -7.64 9.80 7.77
N LEU A 163 -7.27 11.02 7.35
CA LEU A 163 -6.90 11.29 5.96
C LEU A 163 -5.66 10.52 5.54
N GLY A 164 -4.60 10.56 6.34
CA GLY A 164 -3.37 9.81 6.06
C GLY A 164 -3.63 8.31 5.98
N ARG A 165 -4.34 7.77 6.98
CA ARG A 165 -4.71 6.35 7.03
C ARG A 165 -5.45 5.89 5.78
N ASN A 166 -6.52 6.59 5.41
CA ASN A 166 -7.37 6.15 4.31
C ASN A 166 -6.71 6.39 2.94
N MET A 167 -5.86 7.42 2.82
CA MET A 167 -5.07 7.65 1.62
C MET A 167 -4.15 6.45 1.33
N ASP A 168 -3.37 6.02 2.33
CA ASP A 168 -2.40 4.94 2.11
C ASP A 168 -3.10 3.60 1.84
N ARG A 169 -4.20 3.30 2.54
CA ARG A 169 -5.01 2.10 2.28
C ARG A 169 -5.57 2.06 0.86
N ALA A 170 -6.11 3.18 0.38
CA ALA A 170 -6.65 3.26 -0.97
C ALA A 170 -5.54 3.04 -2.02
N ASP A 171 -4.40 3.72 -1.86
CA ASP A 171 -3.24 3.60 -2.74
C ASP A 171 -2.71 2.16 -2.78
N MET A 172 -2.43 1.56 -1.62
CA MET A 172 -1.95 0.18 -1.52
C MET A 172 -2.94 -0.84 -2.11
N THR A 173 -4.24 -0.65 -1.89
CA THR A 173 -5.27 -1.53 -2.48
C THR A 173 -5.24 -1.47 -3.99
N THR A 174 -5.18 -0.26 -4.57
CA THR A 174 -5.13 -0.13 -6.04
C THR A 174 -3.86 -0.76 -6.63
N ARG A 175 -2.69 -0.57 -5.99
CA ARG A 175 -1.41 -1.15 -6.44
C ARG A 175 -1.38 -2.66 -6.36
N ILE A 176 -1.86 -3.25 -5.26
CA ILE A 176 -1.91 -4.70 -5.09
C ILE A 176 -2.82 -5.33 -6.14
N VAL A 177 -4.02 -4.77 -6.35
CA VAL A 177 -4.95 -5.28 -7.36
C VAL A 177 -4.35 -5.17 -8.75
N ASP A 178 -3.72 -4.03 -9.08
CA ASP A 178 -3.15 -3.76 -10.39
C ASP A 178 -2.06 -4.77 -10.77
N VAL A 179 -1.03 -4.87 -9.93
CA VAL A 179 0.08 -5.81 -10.16
C VAL A 179 -0.41 -7.26 -10.21
N THR A 180 -1.41 -7.61 -9.40
CA THR A 180 -1.99 -8.96 -9.42
C THR A 180 -2.67 -9.27 -10.74
N THR A 181 -3.37 -8.31 -11.34
CA THR A 181 -4.07 -8.51 -12.62
C THR A 181 -3.12 -8.68 -13.80
N ALA A 182 -1.88 -8.19 -13.68
CA ALA A 182 -0.84 -8.33 -14.68
C ALA A 182 -0.08 -9.68 -14.61
N VAL A 183 -0.33 -10.51 -13.59
CA VAL A 183 0.35 -11.80 -13.43
C VAL A 183 -0.02 -12.77 -14.55
N ILE A 184 0.99 -13.35 -15.20
CA ILE A 184 0.81 -14.34 -16.26
C ILE A 184 0.53 -15.71 -15.63
N LEU A 185 -0.66 -16.24 -15.89
CA LEU A 185 -1.09 -17.56 -15.41
C LEU A 185 -0.67 -18.69 -16.38
N PRO A 186 -0.61 -19.95 -15.90
CA PRO A 186 -0.36 -21.11 -16.75
C PRO A 186 -1.33 -21.22 -17.95
N GLN A 187 -0.89 -21.89 -19.01
CA GLN A 187 -1.72 -22.11 -20.22
C GLN A 187 -2.78 -23.21 -20.04
N ARG A 188 -2.51 -24.21 -19.19
CA ARG A 188 -3.46 -25.31 -18.91
C ARG A 188 -4.59 -24.80 -18.02
N ASP A 189 -5.84 -24.97 -18.45
CA ASP A 189 -7.01 -24.35 -17.82
C ASP A 189 -7.18 -24.74 -16.34
N SER A 190 -7.07 -26.02 -15.97
CA SER A 190 -7.22 -26.45 -14.58
C SER A 190 -6.12 -25.89 -13.65
N LEU A 191 -4.88 -25.80 -14.14
CA LEU A 191 -3.78 -25.17 -13.40
C LEU A 191 -3.94 -23.64 -13.35
N ARG A 192 -4.45 -23.02 -14.41
CA ARG A 192 -4.74 -21.59 -14.47
C ARG A 192 -5.78 -21.19 -13.41
N GLU A 193 -6.86 -21.95 -13.31
CA GLU A 193 -7.91 -21.71 -12.31
C GLU A 193 -7.37 -21.84 -10.89
N ALA A 194 -6.66 -22.94 -10.58
CA ALA A 194 -6.10 -23.17 -9.24
C ALA A 194 -5.07 -22.09 -8.84
N VAL A 195 -4.16 -21.71 -9.75
CA VAL A 195 -3.19 -20.63 -9.49
C VAL A 195 -3.89 -19.28 -9.33
N GLY A 196 -4.90 -19.01 -10.16
CA GLY A 196 -5.70 -17.80 -10.06
C GLY A 196 -6.43 -17.69 -8.72
N GLU A 197 -7.04 -18.76 -8.24
CA GLU A 197 -7.71 -18.81 -6.94
C GLU A 197 -6.73 -18.53 -5.79
N SER A 198 -5.58 -19.22 -5.77
CA SER A 198 -4.53 -19.01 -4.77
C SER A 198 -3.98 -17.59 -4.78
N LEU A 199 -3.79 -17.00 -5.96
CA LEU A 199 -3.32 -15.63 -6.14
C LEU A 199 -4.30 -14.63 -5.52
N TRP A 200 -5.59 -14.73 -5.85
CA TRP A 200 -6.62 -13.84 -5.32
C TRP A 200 -6.91 -14.08 -3.83
N LEU A 201 -6.73 -15.31 -3.34
CA LEU A 201 -6.72 -15.61 -1.91
C LEU A 201 -5.56 -14.91 -1.21
N GLY A 202 -4.36 -14.91 -1.81
CA GLY A 202 -3.20 -14.16 -1.35
C GLY A 202 -3.49 -12.66 -1.23
N VAL A 203 -4.11 -12.06 -2.25
CA VAL A 203 -4.55 -10.65 -2.20
C VAL A 203 -5.52 -10.40 -1.05
N LEU A 204 -6.55 -11.24 -0.89
CA LEU A 204 -7.50 -11.10 0.20
C LEU A 204 -6.83 -11.22 1.58
N ARG A 205 -5.82 -12.09 1.73
CA ARG A 205 -5.02 -12.20 2.97
C ARG A 205 -4.15 -10.97 3.21
N ALA A 206 -3.47 -10.47 2.17
CA ALA A 206 -2.67 -9.24 2.25
C ALA A 206 -3.52 -8.04 2.69
N MET A 207 -4.77 -7.98 2.23
CA MET A 207 -5.72 -6.92 2.57
C MET A 207 -6.53 -7.19 3.85
N SER A 208 -6.25 -8.27 4.61
CA SER A 208 -7.05 -8.69 5.76
C SER A 208 -8.57 -8.81 5.46
N ALA A 209 -8.88 -9.14 4.22
CA ALA A 209 -10.18 -9.04 3.59
C ALA A 209 -10.89 -10.39 3.42
N PHE A 210 -10.16 -11.50 3.56
CA PHE A 210 -10.65 -12.85 3.24
C PHE A 210 -11.96 -13.21 3.97
N GLU A 211 -12.00 -13.06 5.29
CA GLU A 211 -13.20 -13.43 6.07
C GLU A 211 -14.42 -12.58 5.67
N MET A 212 -14.22 -11.28 5.45
CA MET A 212 -15.31 -10.37 5.07
C MET A 212 -15.77 -10.59 3.63
N TYR A 213 -14.85 -10.94 2.72
CA TYR A 213 -15.19 -11.39 1.38
C TYR A 213 -16.04 -12.65 1.43
N ARG A 214 -15.62 -13.69 2.17
CA ARG A 214 -16.38 -14.94 2.29
C ARG A 214 -17.76 -14.74 2.88
N ARG A 215 -17.89 -13.84 3.86
CA ARG A 215 -19.15 -13.53 4.52
C ARG A 215 -20.14 -12.79 3.62
N HIS A 216 -19.65 -11.92 2.74
CA HIS A 216 -20.51 -10.95 2.04
C HIS A 216 -20.52 -11.07 0.52
N VAL A 217 -19.66 -11.90 -0.07
CA VAL A 217 -19.50 -12.01 -1.53
C VAL A 217 -19.69 -13.45 -2.00
N SER A 218 -18.78 -14.35 -1.65
CA SER A 218 -18.79 -15.73 -2.17
C SER A 218 -17.88 -16.64 -1.35
N VAL A 219 -18.24 -17.93 -1.28
CA VAL A 219 -17.37 -18.97 -0.72
C VAL A 219 -16.18 -19.23 -1.64
N GLN A 220 -16.39 -19.24 -2.96
CA GLN A 220 -15.33 -19.38 -3.97
C GLN A 220 -14.63 -18.06 -4.19
N VAL A 221 -13.30 -18.08 -4.31
CA VAL A 221 -12.50 -16.88 -4.58
C VAL A 221 -12.30 -16.72 -6.08
N ARG A 222 -13.04 -15.77 -6.68
CA ARG A 222 -12.94 -15.44 -8.11
C ARG A 222 -12.39 -14.03 -8.31
N GLY A 223 -11.43 -13.88 -9.22
CA GLY A 223 -10.72 -12.61 -9.41
C GLY A 223 -11.62 -11.40 -9.65
N ASN A 224 -12.57 -11.50 -10.56
CA ASN A 224 -13.54 -10.43 -10.83
C ASN A 224 -14.36 -10.02 -9.60
N GLN A 225 -14.78 -10.99 -8.78
CA GLN A 225 -15.51 -10.73 -7.54
C GLN A 225 -14.61 -10.09 -6.48
N VAL A 226 -13.34 -10.50 -6.39
CA VAL A 226 -12.36 -9.89 -5.47
C VAL A 226 -12.05 -8.45 -5.86
N VAL A 227 -11.80 -8.18 -7.15
CA VAL A 227 -11.60 -6.83 -7.68
C VAL A 227 -12.82 -5.96 -7.37
N ASN A 228 -14.02 -6.41 -7.71
CA ASN A 228 -15.24 -5.66 -7.42
C ASN A 228 -15.42 -5.40 -5.91
N PHE A 229 -15.13 -6.39 -5.07
CA PHE A 229 -15.20 -6.23 -3.61
C PHE A 229 -14.21 -5.17 -3.12
N LEU A 230 -12.93 -5.29 -3.46
CA LEU A 230 -11.87 -4.42 -2.98
C LEU A 230 -11.99 -2.97 -3.50
N LEU A 231 -12.58 -2.80 -4.69
CA LEU A 231 -12.80 -1.47 -5.26
C LEU A 231 -14.11 -0.84 -4.75
N LYS A 232 -15.22 -1.58 -4.71
CA LYS A 232 -16.56 -0.98 -4.56
C LYS A 232 -17.31 -1.26 -3.26
N ASN A 233 -16.84 -2.13 -2.38
CA ASN A 233 -17.55 -2.32 -1.11
C ASN A 233 -17.51 -1.00 -0.29
N GLY A 234 -18.64 -0.51 0.21
CA GLY A 234 -18.66 0.74 1.01
C GLY A 234 -18.40 0.54 2.50
N LYS A 235 -18.32 -0.72 2.96
CA LYS A 235 -18.35 -1.10 4.38
C LYS A 235 -17.04 -1.69 4.89
N PHE A 236 -16.19 -2.22 4.00
CA PHE A 236 -14.95 -2.85 4.42
C PHE A 236 -13.78 -1.83 4.47
N PRO A 237 -13.09 -1.65 5.62
CA PRO A 237 -12.20 -0.50 5.90
C PRO A 237 -11.02 -0.27 4.97
N ARG A 238 -10.64 -1.26 4.17
CA ARG A 238 -9.49 -1.20 3.25
C ARG A 238 -9.91 -1.08 1.78
N THR A 239 -11.20 -1.08 1.49
CA THR A 239 -11.65 -0.90 0.11
C THR A 239 -11.53 0.55 -0.35
N VAL A 240 -11.32 0.74 -1.65
CA VAL A 240 -11.10 2.07 -2.23
C VAL A 240 -12.33 2.95 -1.99
N LYS A 241 -13.54 2.45 -2.23
CA LYS A 241 -14.78 3.20 -1.99
C LYS A 241 -14.95 3.61 -0.53
N HIS A 242 -14.70 2.70 0.42
CA HIS A 242 -14.78 3.04 1.84
C HIS A 242 -13.73 4.10 2.22
N CYS A 243 -12.49 3.94 1.78
CA CYS A 243 -11.41 4.88 2.08
C CYS A 243 -11.73 6.29 1.53
N LEU A 244 -12.22 6.40 0.30
CA LEU A 244 -12.67 7.67 -0.28
C LEU A 244 -13.85 8.26 0.51
N GLY A 245 -14.80 7.44 0.96
CA GLY A 245 -15.89 7.89 1.83
C GLY A 245 -15.41 8.44 3.16
N GLU A 246 -14.46 7.77 3.81
CA GLU A 246 -13.86 8.24 5.06
C GLU A 246 -13.03 9.52 4.88
N MET A 247 -12.35 9.68 3.73
CA MET A 247 -11.68 10.93 3.38
C MET A 247 -12.68 12.08 3.15
N GLU A 248 -13.81 11.81 2.48
CA GLU A 248 -14.88 12.79 2.29
C GLU A 248 -15.45 13.25 3.65
N VAL A 249 -15.73 12.32 4.57
CA VAL A 249 -16.19 12.65 5.94
C VAL A 249 -15.15 13.46 6.70
N ALA A 250 -13.87 13.07 6.65
CA ALA A 250 -12.82 13.78 7.38
C ALA A 250 -12.62 15.21 6.85
N LEU A 251 -12.61 15.39 5.52
CA LEU A 251 -12.50 16.71 4.90
C LEU A 251 -13.69 17.61 5.21
N ALA A 252 -14.91 17.07 5.27
CA ALA A 252 -16.10 17.85 5.62
C ALA A 252 -16.05 18.46 7.03
N LEU A 253 -15.22 17.92 7.92
CA LEU A 253 -15.01 18.41 9.29
C LEU A 253 -13.82 19.39 9.39
N LEU A 254 -13.04 19.56 8.32
CA LEU A 254 -11.90 20.48 8.28
C LEU A 254 -12.30 21.83 7.65
N PRO A 255 -11.68 22.95 8.10
CA PRO A 255 -11.90 24.24 7.47
C PRO A 255 -11.34 24.26 6.02
N ASN A 256 -11.91 25.14 5.18
CA ASN A 256 -11.47 25.38 3.80
C ASN A 256 -11.33 24.13 2.91
N SER A 257 -12.13 23.09 3.17
CA SER A 257 -11.96 21.79 2.51
C SER A 257 -12.48 21.70 1.08
N GLY A 258 -13.02 22.77 0.51
CA GLY A 258 -13.71 22.74 -0.80
C GLY A 258 -12.89 22.11 -1.93
N GLY A 259 -11.64 22.54 -2.10
CA GLY A 259 -10.74 22.01 -3.13
C GLY A 259 -10.47 20.50 -2.98
N PRO A 260 -9.86 20.05 -1.87
CA PRO A 260 -9.64 18.63 -1.62
C PRO A 260 -10.91 17.78 -1.66
N LEU A 261 -12.01 18.28 -1.09
CA LEU A 261 -13.30 17.56 -1.01
C LEU A 261 -13.88 17.29 -2.39
N ASP A 262 -13.82 18.28 -3.29
CA ASP A 262 -14.29 18.12 -4.66
C ASP A 262 -13.44 17.11 -5.46
N MET A 263 -12.14 16.98 -5.15
CA MET A 263 -11.28 15.95 -5.75
C MET A 263 -11.70 14.55 -5.29
N VAL A 264 -11.93 14.36 -3.98
CA VAL A 264 -12.42 13.09 -3.43
C VAL A 264 -13.76 12.70 -4.03
N ARG A 265 -14.71 13.66 -4.13
CA ARG A 265 -16.03 13.42 -4.72
C ARG A 265 -15.96 13.01 -6.20
N ARG A 266 -15.06 13.63 -6.97
CA ARG A 266 -14.81 13.24 -8.37
C ARG A 266 -14.26 11.82 -8.47
N ALA A 267 -13.24 11.49 -7.69
CA ALA A 267 -12.66 10.15 -7.66
C ALA A 267 -13.73 9.10 -7.29
N ARG A 268 -14.55 9.38 -6.27
CA ARG A 268 -15.66 8.51 -5.86
C ARG A 268 -16.72 8.34 -6.95
N LYS A 269 -17.10 9.43 -7.63
CA LYS A 269 -18.05 9.38 -8.75
C LYS A 269 -17.52 8.53 -9.90
N ARG A 270 -16.22 8.66 -10.23
CA ARG A 270 -15.56 7.84 -11.26
C ARG A 270 -15.58 6.36 -10.89
N LEU A 271 -15.23 6.05 -9.63
CA LEU A 271 -15.26 4.69 -9.10
C LEU A 271 -16.67 4.07 -9.11
N ASP A 272 -17.69 4.86 -8.78
CA ASP A 272 -19.09 4.43 -8.80
C ASP A 272 -19.60 4.17 -10.24
N ALA A 273 -19.10 4.92 -11.22
CA ALA A 273 -19.44 4.78 -12.63
C ALA A 273 -18.77 3.58 -13.32
N LEU A 274 -17.71 3.01 -12.73
CA LEU A 274 -17.04 1.83 -13.27
C LEU A 274 -18.04 0.68 -13.43
N ARG A 275 -17.95 -0.11 -14.49
CA ARG A 275 -18.73 -1.36 -14.65
C ARG A 275 -17.77 -2.51 -14.82
N PHE A 276 -17.97 -3.59 -14.08
CA PHE A 276 -17.09 -4.77 -14.13
C PHE A 276 -17.54 -5.83 -15.14
N ASP A 277 -18.69 -5.60 -15.79
CA ASP A 277 -19.19 -6.43 -16.87
C ASP A 277 -18.17 -6.34 -18.04
N ASP A 278 -17.61 -7.49 -18.46
CA ASP A 278 -16.65 -7.62 -19.57
C ASP A 278 -15.38 -6.77 -19.50
N LEU A 279 -14.92 -6.45 -18.28
CA LEU A 279 -13.72 -5.65 -18.08
C LEU A 279 -12.46 -6.44 -18.45
N SER A 280 -11.79 -6.06 -19.53
CA SER A 280 -10.50 -6.66 -19.91
C SER A 280 -9.39 -6.29 -18.91
N PRO A 281 -8.34 -7.11 -18.74
CA PRO A 281 -7.21 -6.78 -17.87
C PRO A 281 -6.55 -5.44 -18.22
N ALA A 282 -6.43 -5.12 -19.52
CA ALA A 282 -5.86 -3.84 -19.97
C ALA A 282 -6.71 -2.65 -19.53
N LEU A 283 -8.04 -2.76 -19.69
CA LEU A 283 -8.96 -1.71 -19.27
C LEU A 283 -8.95 -1.56 -17.74
N LEU A 284 -8.87 -2.66 -16.99
CA LEU A 284 -8.74 -2.64 -15.52
C LEU A 284 -7.46 -1.90 -15.08
N HIS A 285 -6.33 -2.18 -15.74
CA HIS A 285 -5.07 -1.49 -15.48
C HIS A 285 -5.21 0.02 -15.69
N GLU A 286 -5.78 0.46 -16.81
CA GLU A 286 -6.03 1.89 -17.07
C GLU A 286 -6.90 2.55 -15.99
N TYR A 287 -7.92 1.84 -15.51
CA TYR A 287 -8.76 2.34 -14.42
C TYR A 287 -8.00 2.44 -13.09
N LEU A 288 -7.16 1.47 -12.76
CA LEU A 288 -6.38 1.47 -11.53
C LEU A 288 -5.29 2.55 -11.57
N ASP A 289 -4.62 2.74 -12.70
CA ASP A 289 -3.68 3.83 -12.93
C ASP A 289 -4.39 5.20 -12.78
N GLN A 290 -5.59 5.35 -13.34
CA GLN A 290 -6.39 6.57 -13.14
C GLN A 290 -6.80 6.76 -11.67
N ALA A 291 -7.15 5.70 -10.94
CA ALA A 291 -7.47 5.78 -9.52
C ALA A 291 -6.25 6.22 -8.68
N GLN A 292 -5.06 5.69 -9.00
CA GLN A 292 -3.79 6.11 -8.37
C GLN A 292 -3.48 7.59 -8.67
N LYS A 293 -3.72 8.05 -9.91
CA LYS A 293 -3.60 9.47 -10.27
C LYS A 293 -4.56 10.35 -9.49
N ASP A 294 -5.83 9.95 -9.38
CA ASP A 294 -6.86 10.67 -8.63
C ASP A 294 -6.45 10.79 -7.14
N LEU A 295 -5.92 9.72 -6.53
CA LEU A 295 -5.37 9.74 -5.16
C LEU A 295 -4.19 10.70 -5.02
N GLY A 296 -3.29 10.73 -6.01
CA GLY A 296 -2.19 11.71 -6.08
C GLY A 296 -2.70 13.15 -6.12
N THR A 297 -3.72 13.44 -6.96
CA THR A 297 -4.34 14.78 -7.02
C THR A 297 -5.00 15.16 -5.70
N ILE A 298 -5.68 14.22 -5.03
CA ILE A 298 -6.26 14.47 -3.69
C ILE A 298 -5.14 14.79 -2.68
N HIS A 299 -4.06 14.01 -2.67
CA HIS A 299 -2.92 14.26 -1.79
C HIS A 299 -2.32 15.66 -2.02
N HIS A 300 -2.08 16.06 -3.28
CA HIS A 300 -1.56 17.39 -3.59
C HIS A 300 -2.52 18.51 -3.18
N ALA A 301 -3.84 18.32 -3.35
CA ALA A 301 -4.82 19.30 -2.89
C ALA A 301 -4.80 19.45 -1.35
N ILE A 302 -4.71 18.35 -0.61
CA ILE A 302 -4.56 18.37 0.86
C ILE A 302 -3.26 19.08 1.24
N HIS A 303 -2.16 18.77 0.55
CA HIS A 303 -0.86 19.39 0.80
C HIS A 303 -0.90 20.91 0.61
N HIS A 304 -1.44 21.35 -0.52
CA HIS A 304 -1.57 22.77 -0.84
C HIS A 304 -2.45 23.52 0.16
N GLU A 305 -3.59 22.94 0.52
CA GLU A 305 -4.55 23.60 1.41
C GLU A 305 -4.05 23.66 2.87
N TYR A 306 -3.36 22.63 3.35
CA TYR A 306 -3.09 22.48 4.79
C TYR A 306 -1.62 22.53 5.18
N PHE A 307 -0.69 22.22 4.28
CA PHE A 307 0.74 22.04 4.59
C PHE A 307 1.63 23.16 4.01
N ASP A 308 1.28 23.74 2.86
CA ASP A 308 2.12 24.68 2.10
C ASP A 308 2.31 26.08 2.71
N HIS A 309 1.68 26.40 3.84
CA HIS A 309 1.88 27.67 4.56
C HIS A 309 3.30 27.85 5.15
N LEU A 310 4.24 26.95 4.83
CA LEU A 310 5.65 27.00 5.20
C LEU A 310 6.60 27.37 4.05
N ALA A 311 6.14 27.39 2.79
CA ALA A 311 7.02 27.65 1.63
C ALA A 311 7.52 29.10 1.53
N GLY A 312 6.89 30.05 2.23
CA GLY A 312 7.32 31.45 2.26
C GLY A 312 8.57 31.74 3.11
N ASN A 313 9.17 30.76 3.79
CA ASN A 313 10.24 31.07 4.77
C ASN A 313 11.40 30.08 4.92
N ARG A 314 11.63 29.11 4.01
CA ARG A 314 12.88 28.33 4.02
C ARG A 314 13.35 27.93 2.62
N GLN A 315 14.42 28.59 2.17
CA GLN A 315 15.41 27.96 1.31
C GLN A 315 16.08 26.79 2.06
N ALA A 316 16.32 25.70 1.32
CA ALA A 316 17.25 24.61 1.59
C ALA A 316 16.97 23.68 2.81
N GLY A 317 16.57 22.43 2.54
CA GLY A 317 16.69 21.33 3.48
C GLY A 317 15.79 20.12 3.21
N PHE A 318 16.30 19.15 2.44
CA PHE A 318 15.94 17.72 2.48
C PHE A 318 14.46 17.33 2.62
N TYR A 319 13.67 17.55 1.57
CA TYR A 319 12.55 16.66 1.23
C TYR A 319 12.85 16.05 -0.14
N ALA A 320 13.56 14.92 -0.15
CA ALA A 320 13.63 14.11 -1.36
C ALA A 320 12.31 13.33 -1.45
N GLU A 321 11.37 13.83 -2.26
CA GLU A 321 10.40 12.95 -2.89
C GLU A 321 11.18 11.79 -3.53
N PRO A 322 10.72 10.53 -3.45
CA PRO A 322 11.20 9.53 -4.39
C PRO A 322 10.89 10.08 -5.77
N ARG A 323 11.95 10.46 -6.51
CA ARG A 323 11.82 10.93 -7.89
C ARG A 323 10.93 9.93 -8.61
N ARG A 324 9.78 10.39 -9.11
CA ARG A 324 9.08 9.65 -10.16
C ARG A 324 10.10 9.46 -11.27
N ASN A 325 10.43 8.21 -11.56
CA ASN A 325 11.03 7.90 -12.85
C ASN A 325 10.08 8.47 -13.91
N PRO A 326 10.60 9.16 -14.95
CA PRO A 326 9.76 9.50 -16.08
C PRO A 326 9.11 8.19 -16.56
N GLN A 327 7.80 8.23 -16.75
CA GLN A 327 7.07 7.12 -17.36
C GLN A 327 7.84 6.71 -18.62
N PRO A 328 8.14 5.42 -18.84
CA PRO A 328 8.55 5.00 -20.16
C PRO A 328 7.39 5.36 -21.10
N GLU A 329 7.64 6.25 -22.05
CA GLU A 329 6.78 6.40 -23.22
C GLU A 329 6.41 5.00 -23.70
N GLY A 330 5.11 4.72 -23.82
CA GLY A 330 4.55 3.39 -24.04
C GLY A 330 5.43 2.49 -24.89
N HIS A 331 6.27 1.69 -24.24
CA HIS A 331 6.99 0.61 -24.88
C HIS A 331 6.15 -0.63 -24.66
N HIS A 332 5.64 -1.17 -25.76
CA HIS A 332 5.01 -2.48 -25.85
C HIS A 332 5.86 -3.55 -25.14
N VAL A 333 5.57 -3.85 -23.87
CA VAL A 333 6.18 -4.98 -23.14
C VAL A 333 5.58 -6.34 -23.57
N SER A 334 4.69 -6.37 -24.58
CA SER A 334 4.15 -7.63 -25.12
C SER A 334 4.98 -8.27 -26.24
N THR A 335 6.01 -7.63 -26.80
CA THR A 335 6.62 -8.15 -28.05
C THR A 335 8.01 -8.77 -27.90
N GLN A 336 8.78 -8.47 -26.84
CA GLN A 336 10.15 -9.01 -26.70
C GLN A 336 10.25 -10.42 -26.09
N PHE A 337 9.17 -10.99 -25.55
CA PHE A 337 9.16 -12.39 -25.10
C PHE A 337 8.70 -13.40 -26.18
N GLN A 338 8.25 -12.93 -27.35
CA GLN A 338 7.82 -13.81 -28.45
C GLN A 338 8.89 -14.06 -29.52
N GLN A 339 9.99 -13.29 -29.56
CA GLN A 339 11.03 -13.44 -30.60
C GLN A 339 12.18 -14.39 -30.23
N SER A 340 12.25 -14.91 -29.00
CA SER A 340 13.29 -15.85 -28.57
C SER A 340 12.94 -17.34 -28.73
N PHE A 341 11.83 -17.67 -29.41
CA PHE A 341 11.33 -19.06 -29.54
C PHE A 341 11.11 -19.54 -30.98
N ARG A 342 11.80 -18.97 -31.98
CA ARG A 342 11.70 -19.44 -33.38
C ARG A 342 12.96 -20.01 -34.03
N GLU A 343 14.08 -20.10 -33.32
CA GLU A 343 15.27 -20.76 -33.87
C GLU A 343 15.87 -21.70 -32.82
N THR A 344 16.18 -22.93 -33.24
CA THR A 344 16.54 -24.16 -32.47
C THR A 344 15.31 -24.97 -32.01
N SER A 345 14.98 -26.18 -32.48
CA SER A 345 15.59 -27.21 -33.34
C SER A 345 14.48 -28.27 -33.65
N PRO A 346 14.71 -29.33 -34.46
CA PRO A 346 15.74 -29.57 -35.47
C PRO A 346 15.25 -29.39 -36.92
#